data_AF-A0A0J5JU14-F1
#
_entry.id   AF-A0A0J5JU14-F1
#
_cell.length_a   1.000
_cell.length_b   1.000
_cell.length_c   1.000
_cell.angle_alpha   90.00
_cell.angle_beta   90.00
_cell.angle_gamma   90.00
#
_symmetry.space_group_name_H-M   'P 1'
#
loop_
_entity.id
_entity.type
_entity.pdbx_description
1 polymer ?
#
loop_
_entity_poly.entity_id
_entity_poly.type
_entity_poly.pdbx_seq_one_letter_code
_entity_poly.pdbx_strand_id
1 'polypeptide(L)'
;MINKKKLAFFSFLFFIIFTIVGDSYIYFLDGKVFESDFRYETDIKDRELKQEYVQDLGRYSEEFDLKIFVVTSDVTSKNSATYTIYSSDEDKEFFKNRILSNQDNPSFHSLISGEREILFKPFQDITQINEKNYYVFGTKDNVEKLRSATNDKYGMSKPEDNNYANDAPFILSAAWIFIFSIILIYSFFEVNNYKKEALFKYLNGTNIKNVVQPLVITNTVTIIFAAIIGLFLALLITESYKFAYITIVAVIVLLLFSNSFFLLLFNLNVKKTFVRSYYTIGYKMLAFLVLSVISITSILILSFTFKTIHDAWKPMKPMRLGFIMRILINITCTFPSIFLIMVGSRPLLWIRMSLLFT
;
A
#
# COMPACT_ATOMS: atom_id res chain seq x y z
N MET A 1 12.06 29.41 3.27
CA MET A 1 13.32 28.61 3.40
C MET A 1 12.91 27.19 3.75
N ILE A 2 13.27 26.20 2.93
CA ILE A 2 12.81 24.81 3.13
C ILE A 2 13.50 24.23 4.38
N ASN A 3 12.72 23.70 5.31
CA ASN A 3 13.26 23.01 6.48
C ASN A 3 13.77 21.63 6.06
N LYS A 4 15.09 21.46 6.01
CA LYS A 4 15.76 20.21 5.59
C LYS A 4 15.30 18.99 6.38
N LYS A 5 15.04 19.13 7.69
CA LYS A 5 14.56 18.03 8.54
C LYS A 5 13.14 17.60 8.16
N LYS A 6 12.25 18.57 7.93
CA LYS A 6 10.86 18.31 7.50
C LYS A 6 10.83 17.65 6.13
N LEU A 7 11.63 18.17 5.18
CA LEU A 7 11.75 17.60 3.85
C LEU A 7 12.20 16.14 3.91
N ALA A 8 13.30 15.85 4.61
CA ALA A 8 13.81 14.48 4.74
C ALA A 8 12.78 13.52 5.38
N PHE A 9 12.11 13.97 6.45
CA PHE A 9 11.08 13.17 7.11
C PHE A 9 9.88 12.87 6.21
N PHE A 10 9.36 13.89 5.50
CA PHE A 10 8.26 13.68 4.56
C PHE A 10 8.68 12.85 3.36
N SER A 11 9.89 13.04 2.82
CA SER A 11 10.42 12.21 1.74
C SER A 11 10.47 10.74 2.14
N PHE A 12 10.87 10.44 3.38
CA PHE A 12 10.88 9.07 3.90
C PHE A 12 9.48 8.48 4.06
N LEU A 13 8.52 9.26 4.57
CA LEU A 13 7.11 8.82 4.64
C LEU A 13 6.53 8.57 3.25
N PHE A 14 6.81 9.45 2.29
CA PHE A 14 6.41 9.28 0.90
C PHE A 14 7.04 8.03 0.28
N PHE A 15 8.33 7.81 0.50
CA PHE A 15 9.01 6.59 0.06
C PHE A 15 8.34 5.30 0.57
N ILE A 16 7.94 5.28 1.85
CA ILE A 16 7.22 4.13 2.43
C ILE A 16 5.87 3.92 1.73
N ILE A 17 5.04 4.96 1.59
CA ILE A 17 3.71 4.80 0.96
C ILE A 17 3.83 4.41 -0.50
N PHE A 18 4.78 4.96 -1.24
CA PHE A 18 4.98 4.59 -2.63
C PHE A 18 5.41 3.13 -2.76
N THR A 19 6.34 2.65 -1.91
CA THR A 19 6.67 1.22 -1.85
C THR A 19 5.43 0.36 -1.60
N ILE A 20 4.57 0.74 -0.65
CA ILE A 20 3.31 0.02 -0.38
C ILE A 20 2.34 0.08 -1.57
N VAL A 21 2.27 1.21 -2.28
CA VAL A 21 1.44 1.38 -3.49
C VAL A 21 1.92 0.45 -4.60
N GLY A 22 3.23 0.36 -4.82
CA GLY A 22 3.83 -0.58 -5.77
C GLY A 22 3.58 -2.03 -5.38
N ASP A 23 3.66 -2.37 -4.09
CA ASP A 23 3.33 -3.71 -3.59
C ASP A 23 1.84 -4.05 -3.72
N SER A 24 0.96 -3.08 -3.46
CA SER A 24 -0.49 -3.22 -3.62
C SER A 24 -0.88 -3.55 -5.06
N TYR A 25 -0.04 -3.19 -6.03
CA TYR A 25 -0.25 -3.54 -7.43
C TYR A 25 -0.10 -5.04 -7.69
N ILE A 26 0.79 -5.74 -6.97
CA ILE A 26 0.89 -7.21 -7.04
C ILE A 26 -0.41 -7.85 -6.53
N TYR A 27 -0.94 -7.39 -5.40
CA TYR A 27 -2.24 -7.87 -4.90
C TYR A 27 -3.39 -7.57 -5.87
N PHE A 28 -3.34 -6.42 -6.54
CA PHE A 28 -4.31 -6.06 -7.58
C PHE A 28 -4.21 -7.00 -8.78
N LEU A 29 -3.00 -7.34 -9.22
CA LEU A 29 -2.76 -8.29 -10.31
C LEU A 29 -3.25 -9.69 -9.94
N ASP A 30 -2.84 -10.20 -8.79
CA ASP A 30 -3.25 -11.52 -8.29
C ASP A 30 -4.78 -11.60 -8.26
N GLY A 31 -5.47 -10.55 -7.79
CA GLY A 31 -6.93 -10.49 -7.86
C GLY A 31 -7.49 -10.44 -9.29
N LYS A 32 -6.97 -9.56 -10.14
CA LYS A 32 -7.51 -9.33 -11.49
C LYS A 32 -7.30 -10.51 -12.45
N VAL A 33 -6.26 -11.31 -12.24
CA VAL A 33 -5.95 -12.49 -13.05
C VAL A 33 -6.96 -13.62 -12.80
N PHE A 34 -7.39 -13.82 -11.55
CA PHE A 34 -8.31 -14.91 -11.18
C PHE A 34 -9.79 -14.50 -11.07
N GLU A 35 -10.10 -13.21 -11.16
CA GLU A 35 -11.47 -12.70 -11.13
C GLU A 35 -12.18 -12.97 -12.46
N SER A 36 -13.42 -13.46 -12.40
CA SER A 36 -14.31 -13.65 -13.56
C SER A 36 -15.78 -13.51 -13.16
N ASP A 37 -16.71 -13.38 -14.12
CA ASP A 37 -18.14 -13.36 -13.74
C ASP A 37 -18.54 -14.74 -13.22
N PHE A 38 -18.10 -15.79 -13.93
CA PHE A 38 -18.36 -17.19 -13.58
C PHE A 38 -17.09 -18.04 -13.66
N ARG A 39 -17.05 -19.09 -12.85
CA ARG A 39 -16.06 -20.18 -12.91
C ARG A 39 -16.78 -21.50 -13.02
N TYR A 40 -16.23 -22.41 -13.81
CA TYR A 40 -16.67 -23.80 -13.86
C TYR A 40 -15.48 -24.75 -13.94
N GLU A 41 -15.76 -26.02 -13.73
CA GLU A 41 -14.76 -27.10 -13.78
C GLU A 41 -15.14 -28.16 -14.81
N THR A 42 -14.14 -28.72 -15.47
CA THR A 42 -14.29 -29.95 -16.28
C THR A 42 -13.02 -30.81 -16.15
N ASP A 43 -13.21 -32.14 -16.09
CA ASP A 43 -12.14 -33.11 -15.90
C ASP A 43 -12.04 -34.06 -17.11
N ILE A 44 -11.55 -33.52 -18.23
CA ILE A 44 -11.33 -34.28 -19.46
C ILE A 44 -9.92 -34.87 -19.43
N LYS A 45 -9.84 -36.20 -19.25
CA LYS A 45 -8.56 -36.94 -19.21
C LYS A 45 -8.03 -37.33 -20.60
N ASP A 46 -8.93 -37.50 -21.57
CA ASP A 46 -8.57 -37.87 -22.93
C ASP A 46 -8.09 -36.65 -23.72
N ARG A 47 -6.95 -36.78 -24.40
CA ARG A 47 -6.30 -35.68 -25.12
C ARG A 47 -7.05 -35.29 -26.39
N GLU A 48 -7.61 -36.26 -27.13
CA GLU A 48 -8.36 -36.00 -28.35
C GLU A 48 -9.69 -35.33 -28.01
N LEU A 49 -10.38 -35.83 -26.96
CA LEU A 49 -11.61 -35.21 -26.48
C LEU A 49 -11.37 -33.79 -25.93
N LYS A 50 -10.21 -33.54 -25.29
CA LYS A 50 -9.84 -32.21 -24.82
C LYS A 50 -9.54 -31.25 -25.98
N GLN A 51 -8.93 -31.73 -27.06
CA GLN A 51 -8.74 -30.94 -28.28
C GLN A 51 -10.08 -30.55 -28.90
N GLU A 52 -11.00 -31.51 -29.00
CA GLU A 52 -12.36 -31.26 -29.49
C GLU A 52 -13.08 -30.25 -28.59
N TYR A 53 -12.96 -30.39 -27.27
CA TYR A 53 -13.56 -29.46 -26.31
C TYR A 53 -13.04 -28.02 -26.47
N VAL A 54 -11.72 -27.84 -26.59
CA VAL A 54 -11.11 -26.52 -26.77
C VAL A 54 -11.56 -25.86 -28.09
N GLN A 55 -11.75 -26.65 -29.15
CA GLN A 55 -12.31 -26.16 -30.43
C GLN A 55 -13.78 -25.77 -30.29
N ASP A 56 -14.60 -26.62 -29.67
CA ASP A 56 -16.02 -26.35 -29.42
C ASP A 56 -16.19 -25.11 -28.53
N LEU A 57 -15.33 -24.91 -27.52
CA LEU A 57 -15.31 -23.71 -26.69
C LEU A 57 -15.01 -22.43 -27.48
N GLY A 58 -14.08 -22.47 -28.43
CA GLY A 58 -13.81 -21.33 -29.31
C GLY A 58 -15.02 -20.97 -30.17
N ARG A 59 -15.75 -21.98 -30.69
CA ARG A 59 -17.00 -21.73 -31.42
C ARG A 59 -18.09 -21.15 -30.50
N TYR A 60 -18.26 -21.71 -29.30
CA TYR A 60 -19.28 -21.24 -28.36
C TYR A 60 -18.95 -19.87 -27.77
N SER A 61 -17.68 -19.50 -27.67
CA SER A 61 -17.28 -18.15 -27.23
C SER A 61 -17.77 -17.09 -28.21
N GLU A 62 -17.63 -17.34 -29.51
CA GLU A 62 -18.15 -16.46 -30.57
C GLU A 62 -19.68 -16.49 -30.65
N GLU A 63 -20.30 -17.68 -30.61
CA GLU A 63 -21.76 -17.83 -30.77
C GLU A 63 -22.55 -17.21 -29.60
N PHE A 64 -22.03 -17.30 -28.38
CA PHE A 64 -22.70 -16.83 -27.17
C PHE A 64 -22.12 -15.53 -26.60
N ASP A 65 -21.18 -14.89 -27.31
CA ASP A 65 -20.49 -13.66 -26.87
C ASP A 65 -19.93 -13.82 -25.45
N LEU A 66 -19.10 -14.86 -25.26
CA LEU A 66 -18.46 -15.21 -24.00
C LEU A 66 -16.95 -15.06 -24.13
N LYS A 67 -16.29 -14.58 -23.08
CA LYS A 67 -14.82 -14.54 -23.03
C LYS A 67 -14.33 -15.62 -22.09
N ILE A 68 -13.80 -16.68 -22.67
CA ILE A 68 -13.38 -17.87 -21.92
C ILE A 68 -11.86 -17.87 -21.85
N PHE A 69 -11.34 -18.10 -20.64
CA PHE A 69 -9.91 -18.19 -20.42
C PHE A 69 -9.57 -19.22 -19.35
N VAL A 70 -8.33 -19.68 -19.40
CA VAL A 70 -7.75 -20.58 -18.40
C VAL A 70 -6.50 -19.91 -17.86
N VAL A 71 -6.29 -20.03 -16.55
CA VAL A 71 -5.09 -19.49 -15.89
C VAL A 71 -4.36 -20.64 -15.21
N THR A 72 -3.06 -20.75 -15.46
CA THR A 72 -2.16 -21.58 -14.65
C THR A 72 -1.20 -20.72 -13.87
N SER A 73 -0.82 -21.17 -12.68
CA SER A 73 0.17 -20.51 -11.83
C SER A 73 1.36 -21.42 -11.56
N ASP A 74 2.54 -21.03 -12.03
CA ASP A 74 3.79 -21.70 -11.72
C ASP A 74 4.51 -20.91 -10.62
N VAL A 75 4.48 -21.44 -9.40
CA VAL A 75 5.14 -20.81 -8.25
C VAL A 75 6.61 -21.22 -8.25
N THR A 76 7.48 -20.34 -8.74
CA THR A 76 8.93 -20.58 -8.86
C THR A 76 9.66 -20.40 -7.52
N SER A 77 9.15 -19.54 -6.63
CA SER A 77 9.68 -19.35 -5.28
C SER A 77 8.62 -18.84 -4.30
N LYS A 78 8.98 -18.64 -3.03
CA LYS A 78 8.04 -18.13 -2.00
C LYS A 78 7.37 -16.81 -2.39
N ASN A 79 8.05 -15.96 -3.17
CA ASN A 79 7.57 -14.63 -3.55
C ASN A 79 7.60 -14.40 -5.07
N SER A 80 7.76 -15.45 -5.90
CA SER A 80 7.72 -15.30 -7.35
C SER A 80 6.77 -16.31 -7.97
N ALA A 81 5.93 -15.84 -8.87
CA ALA A 81 4.94 -16.63 -9.58
C ALA A 81 4.83 -16.17 -11.03
N THR A 82 4.70 -17.13 -11.93
CA THR A 82 4.38 -16.90 -13.33
C THR A 82 2.93 -17.31 -13.57
N TYR A 83 2.11 -16.36 -14.03
CA TYR A 83 0.73 -16.61 -14.43
C TYR A 83 0.67 -16.77 -15.94
N THR A 84 0.27 -17.94 -16.42
CA THR A 84 0.02 -18.14 -17.85
C THR A 84 -1.47 -18.05 -18.12
N ILE A 85 -1.87 -17.06 -18.90
CA ILE A 85 -3.25 -16.82 -19.32
C ILE A 85 -3.40 -17.38 -20.73
N TYR A 86 -4.32 -18.33 -20.87
CA TYR A 86 -4.71 -18.93 -22.13
C TYR A 86 -6.03 -18.30 -22.59
N SER A 87 -6.00 -17.51 -23.65
CA SER A 87 -7.17 -16.82 -24.19
C SER A 87 -7.17 -16.84 -25.71
N SER A 88 -8.31 -16.48 -26.31
CA SER A 88 -8.37 -16.13 -27.73
C SER A 88 -7.50 -14.88 -28.00
N ASP A 89 -7.07 -14.70 -29.25
CA ASP A 89 -6.31 -13.50 -29.64
C ASP A 89 -7.19 -12.24 -29.58
N GLU A 90 -8.49 -12.37 -29.85
CA GLU A 90 -9.46 -11.28 -29.78
C GLU A 90 -9.66 -10.78 -28.34
N ASP A 91 -9.65 -11.69 -27.36
CA ASP A 91 -9.80 -11.34 -25.95
C ASP A 91 -8.51 -10.88 -25.28
N LYS A 92 -7.36 -11.05 -25.94
CA LYS A 92 -6.04 -10.69 -25.38
C LYS A 92 -5.98 -9.22 -24.96
N GLU A 93 -6.54 -8.32 -25.78
CA GLU A 93 -6.58 -6.89 -25.45
C GLU A 93 -7.48 -6.59 -24.25
N PHE A 94 -8.59 -7.30 -24.11
CA PHE A 94 -9.46 -7.18 -22.94
C PHE A 94 -8.71 -7.50 -21.64
N PHE A 95 -7.93 -8.59 -21.63
CA PHE A 95 -7.12 -8.96 -20.47
C PHE A 95 -5.97 -7.99 -20.20
N LYS A 96 -5.25 -7.56 -21.24
CA LYS A 96 -4.19 -6.54 -21.13
C LYS A 96 -4.66 -5.25 -20.47
N ASN A 97 -5.81 -4.73 -20.91
CA ASN A 97 -6.43 -3.55 -20.33
C ASN A 97 -6.80 -3.74 -18.86
N ARG A 98 -7.29 -4.93 -18.50
CA ARG A 98 -7.67 -5.29 -17.13
C ARG A 98 -6.47 -5.30 -16.17
N ILE A 99 -5.33 -5.80 -16.62
CA ILE A 99 -4.08 -5.84 -15.83
C ILE A 99 -3.26 -4.55 -15.97
N LEU A 100 -3.81 -3.49 -16.58
CA LEU A 100 -3.14 -2.19 -16.79
C LEU A 100 -1.76 -2.34 -17.47
N SER A 101 -1.64 -3.24 -18.45
CA SER A 101 -0.40 -3.50 -19.19
C SER A 101 -0.62 -3.49 -20.70
N ASN A 102 0.31 -2.86 -21.41
CA ASN A 102 0.31 -2.83 -22.88
C ASN A 102 1.25 -3.88 -23.49
N GLN A 103 2.00 -4.61 -22.66
CA GLN A 103 3.00 -5.59 -23.09
C GLN A 103 2.40 -6.98 -23.19
N ASP A 104 2.94 -7.80 -24.11
CA ASP A 104 2.53 -9.20 -24.29
C ASP A 104 3.03 -10.13 -23.20
N ASN A 105 4.15 -9.81 -22.53
CA ASN A 105 4.68 -10.60 -21.42
C ASN A 105 5.22 -9.65 -20.34
N PRO A 106 4.36 -8.98 -19.56
CA PRO A 106 4.83 -8.07 -18.53
C PRO A 106 5.40 -8.84 -17.34
N SER A 107 6.58 -8.44 -16.87
CA SER A 107 7.08 -8.75 -15.53
C SER A 107 6.89 -7.55 -14.62
N PHE A 108 6.46 -7.82 -13.39
CA PHE A 108 6.22 -6.83 -12.36
C PHE A 108 7.06 -7.14 -11.13
N HIS A 109 7.78 -6.13 -10.66
CA HIS A 109 8.68 -6.26 -9.52
C HIS A 109 8.18 -5.47 -8.31
N SER A 110 8.30 -6.10 -7.15
CA SER A 110 7.92 -5.57 -5.84
C SER A 110 8.92 -6.03 -4.78
N LEU A 111 9.17 -5.16 -3.79
CA LEU A 111 10.14 -5.44 -2.73
C LEU A 111 9.67 -6.57 -1.80
N ILE A 112 8.40 -6.56 -1.41
CA ILE A 112 7.89 -7.48 -0.38
C ILE A 112 7.20 -8.67 -1.04
N SER A 113 6.33 -8.41 -2.02
CA SER A 113 5.54 -9.43 -2.71
C SER A 113 6.30 -10.16 -3.84
N GLY A 114 7.49 -9.65 -4.20
CA GLY A 114 8.43 -10.23 -5.14
C GLY A 114 8.07 -10.00 -6.61
N GLU A 115 8.25 -11.01 -7.45
CA GLU A 115 8.09 -10.88 -8.91
C GLU A 115 6.83 -11.60 -9.41
N ARG A 116 6.14 -10.99 -10.37
CA ARG A 116 5.04 -11.61 -11.10
C ARG A 116 5.27 -11.47 -12.60
N GLU A 117 5.34 -12.59 -13.28
CA GLU A 117 5.39 -12.62 -14.74
C GLU A 117 4.03 -13.07 -15.26
N ILE A 118 3.50 -12.36 -16.27
CA ILE A 118 2.27 -12.77 -16.96
C ILE A 118 2.65 -13.18 -18.37
N LEU A 119 2.32 -14.42 -18.74
CA LEU A 119 2.54 -14.98 -20.07
C LEU A 119 1.19 -15.17 -20.75
N PHE A 120 1.02 -14.60 -21.94
CA PHE A 120 -0.16 -14.87 -22.76
C PHE A 120 0.14 -15.99 -23.75
N LYS A 121 -0.68 -17.04 -23.74
CA LYS A 121 -0.60 -18.15 -24.69
C LYS A 121 -1.93 -18.31 -25.45
N PRO A 122 -1.87 -18.85 -26.69
CA PRO A 122 -3.08 -19.17 -27.44
C PRO A 122 -3.97 -20.15 -26.70
N PHE A 123 -5.29 -20.00 -26.85
CA PHE A 123 -6.28 -20.88 -26.24
C PHE A 123 -6.08 -22.37 -26.60
N GLN A 124 -5.54 -22.68 -27.78
CA GLN A 124 -5.30 -24.07 -28.20
C GLN A 124 -4.26 -24.80 -27.33
N ASP A 125 -3.37 -24.07 -26.67
CA ASP A 125 -2.32 -24.65 -25.82
C ASP A 125 -2.87 -25.21 -24.49
N ILE A 126 -4.14 -24.95 -24.16
CA ILE A 126 -4.84 -25.56 -23.01
C ILE A 126 -4.84 -27.09 -23.09
N THR A 127 -4.76 -27.64 -24.30
CA THR A 127 -4.73 -29.09 -24.55
C THR A 127 -3.50 -29.79 -23.95
N GLN A 128 -2.44 -29.03 -23.62
CA GLN A 128 -1.18 -29.54 -23.09
C GLN A 128 -1.08 -29.48 -21.56
N ILE A 129 -2.01 -28.79 -20.90
CA ILE A 129 -2.02 -28.60 -19.44
C ILE A 129 -3.11 -29.43 -18.78
N ASN A 130 -3.00 -29.72 -17.48
CA ASN A 130 -4.02 -30.46 -16.72
C ASN A 130 -4.86 -29.54 -15.82
N GLU A 131 -5.18 -28.35 -16.32
CA GLU A 131 -6.03 -27.40 -15.59
C GLU A 131 -7.51 -27.77 -15.73
N LYS A 132 -8.23 -27.72 -14.61
CA LYS A 132 -9.65 -28.06 -14.53
C LYS A 132 -10.53 -26.82 -14.45
N ASN A 133 -9.97 -25.70 -13.99
CA ASN A 133 -10.71 -24.45 -13.80
C ASN A 133 -10.75 -23.64 -15.09
N TYR A 134 -11.96 -23.27 -15.49
CA TYR A 134 -12.21 -22.37 -16.61
C TYR A 134 -12.95 -21.15 -16.10
N TYR A 135 -12.52 -19.98 -16.56
CA TYR A 135 -13.03 -18.69 -16.15
C TYR A 135 -13.75 -18.05 -17.33
N VAL A 136 -14.91 -17.42 -17.05
CA VAL A 136 -15.80 -16.88 -18.09
C VAL A 136 -16.27 -15.48 -17.72
N PHE A 137 -16.22 -14.57 -18.69
CA PHE A 137 -16.98 -13.32 -18.66
C PHE A 137 -18.18 -13.41 -19.60
N GLY A 138 -19.32 -12.91 -19.14
CA GLY A 138 -20.56 -12.94 -19.90
C GLY A 138 -21.80 -12.88 -19.01
N THR A 139 -22.97 -12.98 -19.65
CA THR A 139 -24.24 -12.99 -18.93
C THR A 139 -24.57 -14.39 -18.42
N LYS A 140 -25.31 -14.48 -17.31
CA LYS A 140 -25.75 -15.76 -16.73
C LYS A 140 -26.47 -16.65 -17.74
N ASP A 141 -27.33 -16.06 -18.58
CA ASP A 141 -28.09 -16.78 -19.59
C ASP A 141 -27.18 -17.39 -20.67
N ASN A 142 -26.14 -16.66 -21.10
CA ASN A 142 -25.19 -17.15 -22.10
C ASN A 142 -24.28 -18.25 -21.51
N VAL A 143 -23.88 -18.14 -20.24
CA VAL A 143 -23.08 -19.18 -19.58
C VAL A 143 -23.91 -20.45 -19.34
N GLU A 144 -25.21 -20.34 -19.08
CA GLU A 144 -26.08 -21.52 -18.97
C GLU A 144 -26.34 -22.20 -20.34
N LYS A 145 -26.37 -21.42 -21.44
CA LYS A 145 -26.36 -21.98 -22.81
C LYS A 145 -25.08 -22.75 -23.09
N LEU A 146 -23.92 -22.17 -22.74
CA LEU A 146 -22.63 -22.86 -22.84
C LEU A 146 -22.67 -24.20 -22.10
N ARG A 147 -23.13 -24.19 -20.84
CA ARG A 147 -23.27 -25.40 -20.04
C ARG A 147 -24.21 -26.41 -20.70
N SER A 148 -25.36 -25.96 -21.22
CA SER A 148 -26.33 -26.85 -21.88
C SER A 148 -25.73 -27.52 -23.12
N ALA A 149 -24.87 -26.81 -23.86
CA ALA A 149 -24.19 -27.32 -25.05
C ALA A 149 -23.02 -28.28 -24.73
N THR A 150 -22.40 -28.16 -23.56
CA THR A 150 -21.19 -28.91 -23.21
C THR A 150 -21.39 -29.99 -22.16
N ASN A 151 -22.42 -29.89 -21.31
CA ASN A 151 -22.62 -30.79 -20.16
C ASN A 151 -22.73 -32.26 -20.57
N ASP A 152 -23.50 -32.57 -21.60
CA ASP A 152 -23.77 -33.95 -21.99
C ASP A 152 -22.55 -34.64 -22.62
N LYS A 153 -21.69 -33.87 -23.30
CA LYS A 153 -20.52 -34.39 -24.02
C LYS A 153 -19.22 -34.32 -23.19
N TYR A 154 -19.06 -33.28 -22.37
CA TYR A 154 -17.81 -32.95 -21.70
C TYR A 154 -17.92 -32.89 -20.17
N GLY A 155 -19.12 -33.04 -19.59
CA GLY A 155 -19.31 -33.07 -18.15
C GLY A 155 -18.97 -31.75 -17.44
N MET A 156 -19.30 -30.62 -18.07
CA MET A 156 -19.09 -29.28 -17.49
C MET A 156 -19.88 -29.12 -16.18
N SER A 157 -19.20 -28.71 -15.11
CA SER A 157 -19.86 -28.44 -13.82
C SER A 157 -20.80 -27.24 -13.89
N LYS A 158 -21.65 -27.07 -12.86
CA LYS A 158 -22.51 -25.91 -12.75
C LYS A 158 -21.65 -24.64 -12.57
N PRO A 159 -21.83 -23.58 -13.38
CA PRO A 159 -21.15 -22.31 -13.18
C PRO A 159 -21.43 -21.72 -11.81
N GLU A 160 -20.38 -21.28 -11.13
CA GLU A 160 -20.42 -20.56 -9.87
C GLU A 160 -19.99 -19.12 -10.08
N ASP A 161 -20.61 -18.18 -9.36
CA ASP A 161 -20.22 -16.77 -9.38
C ASP A 161 -18.78 -16.64 -8.84
N ASN A 162 -17.89 -15.94 -9.55
CA ASN A 162 -16.48 -15.83 -9.19
C ASN A 162 -16.05 -14.39 -8.84
N ASN A 163 -16.64 -13.86 -7.78
CA ASN A 163 -16.25 -12.56 -7.24
C ASN A 163 -14.97 -12.68 -6.42
N TYR A 164 -13.81 -12.71 -7.09
CA TYR A 164 -12.52 -12.68 -6.40
C TYR A 164 -12.35 -11.34 -5.68
N ALA A 165 -12.20 -11.39 -4.35
CA ALA A 165 -12.03 -10.18 -3.55
C ALA A 165 -10.67 -9.53 -3.85
N ASN A 166 -10.71 -8.30 -4.37
CA ASN A 166 -9.50 -7.51 -4.56
C ASN A 166 -9.21 -6.69 -3.29
N ASP A 167 -8.22 -7.12 -2.51
CA ASP A 167 -7.82 -6.45 -1.26
C ASP A 167 -6.97 -5.19 -1.49
N ALA A 168 -6.48 -4.96 -2.72
CA ALA A 168 -5.58 -3.85 -3.02
C ALA A 168 -6.16 -2.46 -2.70
N PRO A 169 -7.44 -2.14 -3.01
CA PRO A 169 -8.04 -0.86 -2.65
C PRO A 169 -8.09 -0.64 -1.13
N PHE A 170 -8.35 -1.69 -0.36
CA PHE A 170 -8.38 -1.61 1.10
C PHE A 170 -6.99 -1.32 1.67
N ILE A 171 -5.98 -2.08 1.25
CA ILE A 171 -4.58 -1.88 1.66
C ILE A 171 -4.11 -0.46 1.29
N LEU A 172 -4.39 -0.04 0.06
CA LEU A 172 -4.02 1.28 -0.45
C LEU A 172 -4.68 2.40 0.36
N SER A 173 -5.99 2.30 0.61
CA SER A 173 -6.73 3.31 1.39
C SER A 173 -6.23 3.40 2.83
N ALA A 174 -6.00 2.27 3.49
CA ALA A 174 -5.49 2.22 4.85
C ALA A 174 -4.09 2.86 4.96
N ALA A 175 -3.21 2.56 4.01
CA ALA A 175 -1.86 3.11 3.98
C ALA A 175 -1.87 4.63 3.76
N TRP A 176 -2.70 5.12 2.83
CA TRP A 176 -2.88 6.56 2.61
C TRP A 176 -3.44 7.28 3.84
N ILE A 177 -4.48 6.74 4.47
CA ILE A 177 -5.10 7.31 5.68
C ILE A 177 -4.07 7.45 6.80
N PHE A 178 -3.22 6.44 6.99
CA PHE A 178 -2.19 6.44 8.00
C PHE A 178 -1.15 7.56 7.78
N ILE A 179 -0.61 7.67 6.56
CA ILE A 179 0.38 8.69 6.22
C ILE A 179 -0.22 10.09 6.20
N PHE A 180 -1.47 10.23 5.73
CA PHE A 180 -2.24 11.46 5.84
C PHE A 180 -2.30 11.94 7.29
N SER A 181 -2.66 11.04 8.19
CA SER A 181 -2.84 11.37 9.60
C SER A 181 -1.55 11.90 10.21
N ILE A 182 -0.41 11.26 9.92
CA ILE A 182 0.91 11.68 10.41
C ILE A 182 1.26 13.08 9.89
N ILE A 183 1.11 13.32 8.58
CA ILE A 183 1.45 14.62 7.97
C ILE A 183 0.51 15.72 8.48
N LEU A 184 -0.79 15.44 8.61
CA LEU A 184 -1.76 16.40 9.15
C LEU A 184 -1.51 16.73 10.61
N ILE A 185 -1.17 15.75 11.45
CA ILE A 185 -0.75 15.97 12.83
C ILE A 185 0.50 16.86 12.87
N TYR A 186 1.49 16.58 12.02
CA TYR A 186 2.71 17.39 11.93
C TYR A 186 2.38 18.84 11.54
N SER A 187 1.60 19.05 10.48
CA SER A 187 1.16 20.38 10.03
C SER A 187 0.37 21.12 11.12
N PHE A 188 -0.48 20.42 11.86
CA PHE A 188 -1.22 20.99 12.98
C PHE A 188 -0.29 21.48 14.10
N PHE A 189 0.73 20.69 14.47
CA PHE A 189 1.73 21.10 15.45
C PHE A 189 2.52 22.33 14.98
N GLU A 190 2.96 22.31 13.72
CA GLU A 190 3.72 23.40 13.12
C GLU A 190 2.93 24.72 13.13
N VAL A 191 1.67 24.69 12.70
CA VAL A 191 0.78 25.86 12.74
C VAL A 191 0.61 26.39 14.17
N ASN A 192 0.43 25.51 15.15
CA ASN A 192 0.29 25.93 16.55
C ASN A 192 1.56 26.59 17.10
N ASN A 193 2.74 26.12 16.70
CA ASN A 193 4.01 26.75 17.07
C ASN A 193 4.15 28.14 16.42
N TYR A 194 3.72 28.28 15.15
CA TYR A 194 3.75 29.55 14.43
C TYR A 194 2.73 30.59 14.91
N LYS A 195 1.66 30.22 15.62
CA LYS A 195 0.64 31.18 16.11
C LYS A 195 1.24 32.35 16.90
N LYS A 196 2.25 32.09 17.74
CA LYS A 196 2.89 33.14 18.55
C LYS A 196 3.81 34.03 17.73
N GLU A 197 4.61 33.45 16.84
CA GLU A 197 5.48 34.21 15.95
C GLU A 197 4.65 35.09 15.00
N ALA A 198 3.54 34.54 14.47
CA ALA A 198 2.61 35.28 13.62
C ALA A 198 1.95 36.43 14.36
N LEU A 199 1.54 36.21 15.62
CA LEU A 199 0.99 37.27 16.46
C LEU A 199 2.03 38.37 16.75
N PHE A 200 3.26 38.01 17.09
CA PHE A 200 4.32 38.99 17.37
C PHE A 200 4.63 39.86 16.15
N LYS A 201 4.76 39.26 14.96
CA LYS A 201 4.96 40.00 13.71
C LYS A 201 3.77 40.91 13.36
N TYR A 202 2.55 40.44 13.64
CA TYR A 202 1.34 41.24 13.48
C TYR A 202 1.31 42.46 14.41
N LEU A 203 1.66 42.29 15.69
CA LEU A 203 1.75 43.40 16.66
C LEU A 203 2.85 44.41 16.30
N ASN A 204 3.94 43.96 15.67
CA ASN A 204 5.00 44.82 15.16
C ASN A 204 4.59 45.57 13.87
N GLY A 205 3.32 45.54 13.47
CA GLY A 205 2.79 46.29 12.33
C GLY A 205 2.89 45.57 10.97
N THR A 206 3.34 44.31 10.94
CA THR A 206 3.35 43.54 9.68
C THR A 206 1.94 43.05 9.35
N ASN A 207 1.52 43.19 8.08
CA ASN A 207 0.25 42.63 7.63
C ASN A 207 0.25 41.09 7.79
N ILE A 208 -0.80 40.54 8.40
CA ILE A 208 -0.94 39.09 8.63
C ILE A 208 -0.84 38.27 7.33
N LYS A 209 -1.30 38.82 6.20
CA LYS A 209 -1.17 38.18 4.87
C LYS A 209 0.28 37.90 4.49
N ASN A 210 1.17 38.86 4.74
CA ASN A 210 2.59 38.74 4.42
C ASN A 210 3.31 37.76 5.35
N VAL A 211 2.70 37.40 6.48
CA VAL A 211 3.24 36.38 7.39
C VAL A 211 2.73 34.98 7.02
N VAL A 212 1.46 34.83 6.66
CA VAL A 212 0.83 33.52 6.42
C VAL A 212 1.10 32.98 5.02
N GLN A 213 1.05 33.81 3.97
CA GLN A 213 1.31 33.39 2.59
C GLN A 213 2.65 32.66 2.38
N PRO A 214 3.81 33.16 2.87
CA PRO A 214 5.07 32.45 2.68
C PRO A 214 5.12 31.10 3.41
N LEU A 215 4.35 30.93 4.50
CA LEU A 215 4.24 29.64 5.21
C LEU A 215 3.46 28.62 4.37
N VAL A 216 2.32 29.02 3.78
CA VAL A 216 1.52 28.16 2.89
C VAL A 216 2.34 27.73 1.67
N ILE A 217 3.05 28.68 1.04
CA ILE A 217 3.91 28.39 -0.11
C ILE A 217 5.04 27.44 0.29
N THR A 218 5.73 27.71 1.40
CA THR A 218 6.82 26.84 1.88
C THR A 218 6.32 25.43 2.20
N ASN A 219 5.13 25.29 2.78
CA ASN A 219 4.52 23.99 3.08
C ASN A 219 4.19 23.21 1.81
N THR A 220 3.53 23.87 0.84
CA THR A 220 3.18 23.29 -0.46
C THR A 220 4.41 22.80 -1.19
N VAL A 221 5.43 23.67 -1.32
CA VAL A 221 6.70 23.34 -1.95
C VAL A 221 7.37 22.15 -1.24
N THR A 222 7.39 22.14 0.09
CA THR A 222 8.02 21.06 0.86
C THR A 222 7.33 19.71 0.61
N ILE A 223 5.99 19.67 0.61
CA ILE A 223 5.22 18.43 0.37
C ILE A 223 5.42 17.93 -1.06
N ILE A 224 5.40 18.83 -2.06
CA ILE A 224 5.61 18.45 -3.47
C ILE A 224 7.02 17.89 -3.68
N PHE A 225 8.06 18.59 -3.22
CA PHE A 225 9.43 18.09 -3.34
C PHE A 225 9.64 16.79 -2.57
N ALA A 226 9.02 16.65 -1.39
CA ALA A 226 9.08 15.41 -0.63
C ALA A 226 8.44 14.23 -1.38
N ALA A 227 7.26 14.45 -2.00
CA ALA A 227 6.57 13.45 -2.80
C ALA A 227 7.38 13.04 -4.04
N ILE A 228 7.99 14.00 -4.75
CA ILE A 228 8.84 13.71 -5.91
C ILE A 228 10.06 12.87 -5.50
N ILE A 229 10.75 13.26 -4.42
CA ILE A 229 11.91 12.50 -3.93
C ILE A 229 11.49 11.10 -3.49
N GLY A 230 10.38 10.98 -2.77
CA GLY A 230 9.86 9.68 -2.31
C GLY A 230 9.48 8.77 -3.48
N LEU A 231 8.82 9.32 -4.51
CA LEU A 231 8.45 8.57 -5.72
C LEU A 231 9.69 8.12 -6.48
N PHE A 232 10.68 9.00 -6.66
CA PHE A 232 11.92 8.65 -7.37
C PHE A 232 12.66 7.50 -6.67
N LEU A 233 12.74 7.53 -5.34
CA LEU A 233 13.32 6.43 -4.56
C LEU A 233 12.52 5.13 -4.68
N ALA A 234 11.18 5.21 -4.69
CA ALA A 234 10.33 4.03 -4.79
C ALA A 234 10.34 3.40 -6.19
N LEU A 235 10.51 4.19 -7.26
CA LEU A 235 10.64 3.72 -8.64
C LEU A 235 11.88 2.86 -8.86
N LEU A 236 12.93 3.02 -8.04
CA LEU A 236 14.12 2.16 -8.11
C LEU A 236 13.86 0.73 -7.61
N ILE A 237 12.73 0.52 -6.94
CA ILE A 237 12.45 -0.71 -6.18
C ILE A 237 11.14 -1.35 -6.65
N THR A 238 10.13 -0.55 -7.01
CA THR A 238 8.76 -1.02 -7.26
C THR A 238 8.09 -0.27 -8.42
N GLU A 239 7.12 -0.93 -9.06
CA GLU A 239 6.30 -0.38 -10.16
C GLU A 239 5.20 0.60 -9.68
N SER A 240 5.55 1.52 -8.76
CA SER A 240 4.62 2.46 -8.10
C SER A 240 3.82 3.37 -9.04
N TYR A 241 4.29 3.61 -10.28
CA TYR A 241 3.63 4.53 -11.21
C TYR A 241 2.31 4.00 -11.77
N LYS A 242 2.02 2.70 -11.68
CA LYS A 242 0.77 2.12 -12.18
C LYS A 242 -0.47 2.71 -11.49
N PHE A 243 -0.33 3.13 -10.23
CA PHE A 243 -1.36 3.85 -9.48
C PHE A 243 -1.05 5.36 -9.33
N ALA A 244 -0.37 5.96 -10.31
CA ALA A 244 -0.03 7.38 -10.27
C ALA A 244 -1.26 8.29 -10.16
N TYR A 245 -2.37 7.96 -10.85
CA TYR A 245 -3.59 8.77 -10.78
C TYR A 245 -4.15 8.88 -9.35
N ILE A 246 -4.33 7.74 -8.68
CA ILE A 246 -4.82 7.70 -7.29
C ILE A 246 -3.88 8.48 -6.37
N THR A 247 -2.58 8.30 -6.58
CA THR A 247 -1.56 8.97 -5.78
C THR A 247 -1.56 10.49 -5.97
N ILE A 248 -1.67 10.97 -7.22
CA ILE A 248 -1.72 12.42 -7.51
C ILE A 248 -2.95 13.04 -6.83
N VAL A 249 -4.11 12.39 -6.94
CA VAL A 249 -5.33 12.83 -6.26
C VAL A 249 -5.12 12.87 -4.75
N ALA A 250 -4.55 11.83 -4.15
CA ALA A 250 -4.26 11.79 -2.71
C ALA A 250 -3.33 12.92 -2.27
N VAL A 251 -2.26 13.21 -3.02
CA VAL A 251 -1.33 14.31 -2.73
C VAL A 251 -2.03 15.68 -2.84
N ILE A 252 -2.89 15.88 -3.85
CA ILE A 252 -3.67 17.12 -3.98
C ILE A 252 -4.58 17.30 -2.77
N VAL A 253 -5.31 16.26 -2.38
CA VAL A 253 -6.16 16.30 -1.18
C VAL A 253 -5.34 16.60 0.07
N LEU A 254 -4.13 16.04 0.19
CA LEU A 254 -3.24 16.27 1.33
C LEU A 254 -2.81 17.74 1.40
N LEU A 255 -2.46 18.32 0.26
CA LEU A 255 -2.10 19.73 0.16
C LEU A 255 -3.26 20.63 0.60
N LEU A 256 -4.49 20.33 0.16
CA LEU A 256 -5.67 21.10 0.54
C LEU A 256 -5.90 21.06 2.07
N PHE A 257 -5.90 19.87 2.68
CA PHE A 257 -6.10 19.74 4.13
C PHE A 257 -4.94 20.34 4.93
N SER A 258 -3.69 20.09 4.54
CA SER A 258 -2.52 20.62 5.23
C SER A 258 -2.50 22.15 5.18
N ASN A 259 -2.76 22.75 4.01
CA ASN A 259 -2.77 24.20 3.86
C ASN A 259 -3.98 24.85 4.56
N SER A 260 -5.12 24.16 4.68
CA SER A 260 -6.27 24.63 5.45
C SER A 260 -5.88 24.97 6.90
N PHE A 261 -5.01 24.18 7.54
CA PHE A 261 -4.51 24.51 8.88
C PHE A 261 -3.73 25.83 8.91
N PHE A 262 -2.91 26.12 7.91
CA PHE A 262 -2.17 27.39 7.85
C PHE A 262 -3.10 28.58 7.60
N LEU A 263 -4.19 28.40 6.85
CA LEU A 263 -5.20 29.44 6.65
C LEU A 263 -5.91 29.81 7.97
N LEU A 264 -6.01 28.90 8.95
CA LEU A 264 -6.55 29.23 10.27
C LEU A 264 -5.74 30.32 11.00
N LEU A 265 -4.49 30.60 10.59
CA LEU A 265 -3.70 31.71 11.11
C LEU A 265 -4.22 33.10 10.69
N PHE A 266 -5.13 33.19 9.72
CA PHE A 266 -5.78 34.46 9.40
C PHE A 266 -6.75 34.92 10.50
N ASN A 267 -7.37 33.97 11.22
CA ASN A 267 -8.39 34.25 12.23
C ASN A 267 -7.81 34.22 13.66
N LEU A 268 -6.67 34.86 13.88
CA LEU A 268 -6.00 34.89 15.19
C LEU A 268 -6.76 35.77 16.19
N ASN A 269 -7.30 35.15 17.23
CA ASN A 269 -7.88 35.86 18.37
C ASN A 269 -6.79 36.34 19.34
N VAL A 270 -6.41 37.62 19.25
CA VAL A 270 -5.35 38.26 20.05
C VAL A 270 -5.53 38.04 21.56
N LYS A 271 -6.74 38.25 22.09
CA LYS A 271 -7.08 38.08 23.52
C LYS A 271 -6.85 36.65 24.02
N LYS A 272 -7.19 35.65 23.20
CA LYS A 272 -7.07 34.22 23.55
C LYS A 272 -5.63 33.73 23.45
N THR A 273 -4.84 34.29 22.53
CA THR A 273 -3.45 33.89 22.30
C THR A 273 -2.47 34.49 23.32
N PHE A 274 -2.77 35.67 23.89
CA PHE A 274 -1.98 36.29 24.97
C PHE A 274 -2.21 35.67 26.34
N VAL A 275 -3.48 35.42 26.71
CA VAL A 275 -3.84 34.97 28.07
C VAL A 275 -3.52 33.48 28.30
N ARG A 276 -3.57 32.67 27.25
CA ARG A 276 -3.26 31.23 27.34
C ARG A 276 -1.76 31.01 27.12
N SER A 277 -1.02 30.99 28.23
CA SER A 277 0.38 30.56 28.28
C SER A 277 0.59 29.18 27.62
N TYR A 278 1.84 28.94 27.21
CA TYR A 278 2.49 27.92 26.36
C TYR A 278 1.88 26.52 26.19
N TYR A 279 0.90 26.11 26.99
CA TYR A 279 0.27 24.80 27.00
C TYR A 279 -1.26 24.93 26.93
N THR A 280 -1.79 24.93 25.71
CA THR A 280 -3.24 24.70 25.55
C THR A 280 -3.56 23.24 25.89
N ILE A 281 -4.73 23.02 26.48
CA ILE A 281 -5.23 21.67 26.82
C ILE A 281 -5.20 20.74 25.59
N GLY A 282 -5.42 21.27 24.39
CA GLY A 282 -5.32 20.53 23.14
C GLY A 282 -3.90 20.04 22.81
N TYR A 283 -2.85 20.81 23.12
CA TYR A 283 -1.47 20.35 22.93
C TYR A 283 -1.13 19.19 23.87
N LYS A 284 -1.54 19.28 25.15
CA LYS A 284 -1.35 18.18 26.12
C LYS A 284 -2.13 16.93 25.70
N MET A 285 -3.38 17.11 25.27
CA MET A 285 -4.24 16.01 24.85
C MET A 285 -3.69 15.32 23.60
N LEU A 286 -3.19 16.09 22.62
CA LEU A 286 -2.64 15.52 21.38
C LEU A 286 -1.27 14.87 21.62
N ALA A 287 -0.39 15.51 22.40
CA ALA A 287 0.87 14.89 22.80
C ALA A 287 0.63 13.60 23.58
N PHE A 288 -0.33 13.59 24.51
CA PHE A 288 -0.76 12.40 25.23
C PHE A 288 -1.26 11.32 24.28
N LEU A 289 -2.14 11.66 23.32
CA LEU A 289 -2.65 10.71 22.33
C LEU A 289 -1.54 10.10 21.49
N VAL A 290 -0.62 10.93 20.98
CA VAL A 290 0.54 10.45 20.20
C VAL A 290 1.43 9.53 21.04
N LEU A 291 1.74 9.90 22.28
CA LEU A 291 2.51 9.05 23.20
C LEU A 291 1.77 7.75 23.53
N SER A 292 0.45 7.78 23.72
CA SER A 292 -0.36 6.59 23.96
C SER A 292 -0.34 5.65 22.76
N VAL A 293 -0.51 6.17 21.53
CA VAL A 293 -0.45 5.35 20.32
C VAL A 293 0.93 4.72 20.15
N ILE A 294 2.01 5.49 20.35
CA ILE A 294 3.39 4.97 20.29
C ILE A 294 3.62 3.90 21.37
N SER A 295 3.15 4.13 22.59
CA SER A 295 3.30 3.16 23.68
C SER A 295 2.54 1.87 23.40
N ILE A 296 1.29 1.95 22.94
CA ILE A 296 0.47 0.78 22.59
C ILE A 296 1.10 0.00 21.43
N THR A 297 1.50 0.68 20.36
CA THR A 297 2.16 0.02 19.22
C THR A 297 3.49 -0.61 19.61
N SER A 298 4.29 0.06 20.45
CA SER A 298 5.53 -0.51 20.97
C SER A 298 5.27 -1.77 21.80
N ILE A 299 4.27 -1.76 22.67
CA ILE A 299 3.86 -2.94 23.46
C ILE A 299 3.40 -4.09 22.54
N LEU A 300 2.61 -3.79 21.50
CA LEU A 300 2.16 -4.79 20.53
C LEU A 300 3.35 -5.39 19.76
N ILE A 301 4.26 -4.57 19.24
CA ILE A 301 5.46 -5.04 18.53
C ILE A 301 6.32 -5.90 19.45
N LEU A 302 6.52 -5.47 20.71
CA LEU A 302 7.27 -6.25 21.70
C LEU A 302 6.59 -7.59 21.99
N SER A 303 5.27 -7.61 22.08
CA SER A 303 4.48 -8.82 22.32
C SER A 303 4.55 -9.78 21.13
N PHE A 304 4.44 -9.26 19.89
CA PHE A 304 4.57 -10.07 18.68
C PHE A 304 5.98 -10.65 18.54
N THR A 305 7.01 -9.83 18.72
CA THR A 305 8.40 -10.29 18.68
C THR A 305 8.69 -11.33 19.76
N PHE A 306 8.19 -11.15 20.99
CA PHE A 306 8.32 -12.16 22.05
C PHE A 306 7.60 -13.47 21.67
N LYS A 307 6.38 -13.39 21.11
CA LYS A 307 5.66 -14.57 20.62
C LYS A 307 6.43 -15.28 19.51
N THR A 308 6.94 -14.54 18.52
CA THR A 308 7.75 -15.12 17.43
C THR A 308 9.02 -15.79 17.98
N ILE A 309 9.67 -15.20 18.99
CA ILE A 309 10.83 -15.82 19.66
C ILE A 309 10.41 -17.09 20.41
N HIS A 310 9.30 -17.05 21.15
CA HIS A 310 8.79 -18.23 21.86
C HIS A 310 8.43 -19.37 20.91
N ASP A 311 7.76 -19.05 19.80
CA ASP A 311 7.37 -20.03 18.79
C ASP A 311 8.60 -20.56 18.03
N ALA A 312 9.66 -19.75 17.85
CA ALA A 312 10.95 -20.18 17.35
C ALA A 312 11.79 -20.99 18.36
N TRP A 313 11.58 -20.79 19.68
CA TRP A 313 12.26 -21.54 20.74
C TRP A 313 11.67 -22.95 20.88
N LYS A 314 10.36 -23.13 20.75
CA LYS A 314 9.70 -24.44 20.88
C LYS A 314 10.35 -25.58 20.05
N PRO A 315 10.84 -25.34 18.81
CA PRO A 315 11.61 -26.33 18.05
C PRO A 315 13.14 -26.37 18.31
N MET A 316 13.74 -25.42 19.06
CA MET A 316 15.19 -25.27 19.25
C MET A 316 15.72 -25.70 20.64
N LYS A 317 15.34 -26.88 21.13
CA LYS A 317 16.16 -27.62 22.11
C LYS A 317 16.96 -28.69 21.34
N PRO A 318 18.33 -28.67 21.28
CA PRO A 318 19.31 -27.81 21.91
C PRO A 318 20.42 -27.28 20.95
N MET A 319 20.67 -25.97 20.83
CA MET A 319 22.02 -25.49 20.46
C MET A 319 22.32 -24.04 20.84
N ARG A 320 23.30 -23.92 21.76
CA ARG A 320 24.21 -22.81 22.11
C ARG A 320 23.65 -21.37 22.18
N LEU A 321 23.40 -21.00 23.43
CA LEU A 321 23.01 -19.72 24.04
C LEU A 321 23.92 -18.48 23.78
N GLY A 322 24.98 -18.58 22.98
CA GLY A 322 26.04 -17.56 22.95
C GLY A 322 25.91 -16.44 21.92
N PHE A 323 25.18 -16.67 20.82
CA PHE A 323 25.27 -15.78 19.64
C PHE A 323 24.14 -14.74 19.55
N ILE A 324 22.96 -15.05 20.10
CA ILE A 324 21.76 -14.21 19.95
C ILE A 324 21.78 -12.99 20.89
N MET A 325 22.46 -13.07 22.03
CA MET A 325 22.56 -11.96 22.99
C MET A 325 23.36 -10.75 22.46
N ARG A 326 24.23 -10.95 21.45
CA ARG A 326 24.96 -9.85 20.79
C ARG A 326 24.13 -9.10 19.74
N ILE A 327 23.09 -9.71 19.17
CA ILE A 327 22.23 -9.06 18.17
C ILE A 327 21.14 -8.22 18.87
N LEU A 328 20.63 -8.68 20.02
CA LEU A 328 19.59 -7.97 20.77
C LEU A 328 20.04 -6.59 21.30
N ILE A 329 21.32 -6.43 21.68
CA ILE A 329 21.84 -5.15 22.21
C ILE A 329 21.98 -4.09 21.11
N ASN A 330 22.15 -4.47 19.84
CA ASN A 330 22.38 -3.52 18.74
C ASN A 330 21.10 -2.92 18.15
N ILE A 331 19.96 -3.61 18.26
CA ILE A 331 18.68 -3.18 17.67
C ILE A 331 17.90 -2.25 18.61
N THR A 332 18.04 -2.40 19.93
CA THR A 332 17.37 -1.53 20.91
C THR A 332 18.03 -0.15 21.09
N CYS A 333 19.28 0.04 20.66
CA CYS A 333 20.01 1.30 20.84
C CYS A 333 19.88 2.30 19.67
N THR A 334 19.33 1.90 18.52
CA THR A 334 19.34 2.72 17.29
C THR A 334 18.05 3.49 17.00
N PHE A 335 16.93 3.17 17.69
CA PHE A 335 15.65 3.84 17.47
C PHE A 335 15.32 5.05 18.39
N PRO A 336 15.82 5.16 19.65
CA PRO A 336 15.52 6.34 20.48
C PRO A 336 16.33 7.59 20.08
N SER A 337 17.47 7.40 19.41
CA SER A 337 18.44 8.46 19.08
C SER A 337 17.98 9.38 17.94
N ILE A 338 17.05 8.95 17.10
CA ILE A 338 16.52 9.76 16.00
C ILE A 338 15.45 10.77 16.49
N PHE A 339 14.75 10.47 17.59
CA PHE A 339 13.69 11.35 18.12
C PHE A 339 14.16 12.32 19.21
N LEU A 340 15.27 12.01 19.89
CA LEU A 340 15.89 12.91 20.89
C LEU A 340 16.47 14.20 20.27
N ILE A 341 16.66 14.23 18.95
CA ILE A 341 17.05 15.44 18.20
C ILE A 341 15.85 16.37 17.94
N MET A 342 14.61 15.89 18.16
CA MET A 342 13.39 16.62 17.82
C MET A 342 12.79 17.44 18.99
N VAL A 343 13.18 17.15 20.22
CA VAL A 343 12.79 17.93 21.40
C VAL A 343 14.01 18.67 21.92
N GLY A 344 14.13 19.95 21.59
CA GLY A 344 15.22 20.83 22.03
C GLY A 344 15.22 21.10 23.53
N SER A 345 15.42 20.06 24.33
CA SER A 345 15.61 20.13 25.78
C SER A 345 17.02 19.68 26.12
N ARG A 346 17.78 20.56 26.79
CA ARG A 346 19.16 20.33 27.24
C ARG A 346 19.27 18.99 28.00
N PRO A 347 20.32 18.18 27.76
CA PRO A 347 20.44 16.81 28.27
C PRO A 347 20.93 16.71 29.72
N LEU A 348 20.65 17.69 30.58
CA LEU A 348 21.34 17.82 31.88
C LEU A 348 20.54 17.36 33.10
N LEU A 349 19.26 16.98 32.98
CA LEU A 349 18.46 16.58 34.15
C LEU A 349 18.25 15.07 34.33
N TRP A 350 18.51 14.24 33.31
CA TRP A 350 18.26 12.79 33.41
C TRP A 350 19.44 11.98 33.98
N ILE A 351 20.67 12.53 33.95
CA ILE A 351 21.86 11.86 34.50
C ILE A 351 21.89 11.91 36.04
N ARG A 352 21.11 12.78 36.68
CA ARG A 352 21.12 12.94 38.14
C ARG A 352 20.14 12.03 38.90
N MET A 353 19.24 11.34 38.21
CA MET A 353 18.24 10.48 38.86
C MET A 353 18.61 8.99 38.85
N SER A 354 19.61 8.59 38.04
CA SER A 354 20.13 7.22 37.99
C SER A 354 21.27 6.92 38.99
N LEU A 355 21.69 7.91 39.78
CA LEU A 355 22.76 7.79 40.79
C LEU A 355 22.23 7.68 42.24
N LEU A 356 20.91 7.58 42.42
CA LEU A 356 20.25 7.45 43.74
C LEU A 356 19.61 6.07 43.97
N PHE A 357 19.75 5.14 43.03
CA PHE A 357 19.35 3.74 43.18
C PHE A 357 20.43 2.83 42.59
N THR A 358 21.57 2.77 43.28
CA THR A 358 22.53 1.65 43.30
C THR A 358 23.16 1.61 44.67
#